data_AF-A0A6I1ZPG3-F1
#
_entry.id   AF-A0A6I1ZPG3-F1
#
_cell.length_a   1.000
_cell.length_b   1.000
_cell.length_c   1.000
_cell.angle_alpha   90.00
_cell.angle_beta   90.00
_cell.angle_gamma   90.00
#
_symmetry.space_group_name_H-M   'P 1'
#
loop_
_entity.id
_entity.type
_entity.pdbx_description
1 polymer ?
#
loop_
_entity_poly.entity_id
_entity_poly.type
_entity_poly.pdbx_seq_one_letter_code
_entity_poly.pdbx_strand_id
1 'polypeptide(L)' 'MLSKVLCIKESINLGRKKWDFLKGAEKYKYQLGGSEIRLYNCRVTIR' A
#
# COMPACT_ATOMS: atom_id res chain seq x y z
N MET A 1 12.53 0.55 -9.00
CA MET A 1 11.69 -0.65 -8.71
C MET A 1 12.24 -1.52 -7.58
N LEU A 2 13.55 -1.81 -7.54
CA LEU A 2 14.16 -2.73 -6.57
C LEU A 2 13.94 -2.33 -5.09
N SER A 3 14.01 -1.03 -4.79
CA SER A 3 13.82 -0.51 -3.43
C SER A 3 12.50 -0.95 -2.78
N LYS A 4 11.37 -0.97 -3.52
CA LYS A 4 10.07 -1.36 -2.96
C LYS A 4 10.00 -2.86 -2.61
N VAL A 5 10.59 -3.71 -3.45
CA VAL A 5 10.63 -5.16 -3.19
C VAL A 5 11.49 -5.47 -1.96
N LEU A 6 12.63 -4.77 -1.82
CA LEU A 6 13.48 -4.90 -0.63
C LEU A 6 12.75 -4.45 0.64
N CYS A 7 12.01 -3.34 0.60
CA CYS A 7 11.23 -2.89 1.75
C CYS A 7 10.07 -3.84 2.10
N ILE A 8 9.42 -4.47 1.12
CA ILE A 8 8.41 -5.51 1.37
C ILE A 8 9.05 -6.70 2.10
N LYS A 9 10.21 -7.16 1.60
CA LYS A 9 10.96 -8.27 2.21
C LYS A 9 11.35 -7.95 3.66
N GLU A 10 11.86 -6.75 3.90
CA GLU A 10 12.20 -6.29 5.25
C GLU A 10 10.97 -6.22 6.16
N SER A 11 9.84 -5.73 5.65
CA SER A 11 8.59 -5.67 6.41
C SER A 11 8.10 -7.06 6.84
N ILE A 12 8.24 -8.06 5.96
CA ILE A 12 7.93 -9.46 6.28
C ILE A 12 8.87 -9.96 7.38
N ASN A 13 10.18 -9.68 7.28
CA ASN A 13 11.16 -10.06 8.31
C ASN A 13 10.87 -9.40 9.66
N LEU A 14 10.33 -8.18 9.66
CA LEU A 14 9.88 -7.46 10.85
C LEU A 14 8.51 -7.95 11.38
N GLY A 15 7.93 -9.01 10.80
CA GLY A 15 6.64 -9.58 11.21
C GLY A 15 5.42 -8.73 10.84
N ARG A 16 5.56 -7.78 9.89
CA ARG A 16 4.43 -6.99 9.40
C ARG A 16 3.51 -7.85 8.54
N LYS A 17 2.20 -7.70 8.75
CA LYS A 17 1.17 -8.50 8.07
C LYS A 17 0.60 -7.86 6.80
N LYS A 18 0.83 -6.57 6.61
CA LYS A 18 0.27 -5.78 5.50
C LYS A 18 1.31 -4.80 4.99
N TRP A 19 1.32 -4.59 3.69
CA TRP A 19 2.13 -3.59 3.01
C TRP A 19 1.21 -2.66 2.22
N ASP A 20 1.34 -1.36 2.44
CA ASP A 20 0.60 -0.35 1.70
C ASP A 20 1.50 0.23 0.59
N PHE A 21 1.09 0.03 -0.66
CA PHE A 21 1.81 0.56 -1.83
C PHE A 21 1.64 2.07 -2.02
N LEU A 22 0.84 2.71 -1.17
CA LEU A 22 0.41 4.10 -1.26
C LEU A 22 -0.30 4.38 -2.59
N LYS A 23 -0.55 5.65 -2.85
CA LYS A 23 -1.28 6.13 -4.04
C LYS A 23 -0.60 5.67 -5.35
N GLY A 24 -1.42 5.57 -6.39
CA GLY A 24 -0.99 5.30 -7.76
C GLY A 24 -1.43 3.92 -8.26
N ALA A 25 -1.77 3.87 -9.55
CA ALA A 25 -2.31 2.69 -10.23
C ALA A 25 -1.23 1.91 -11.00
N GLU A 26 0.01 1.91 -10.53
CA GLU A 26 1.10 1.27 -11.26
C GLU A 26 0.89 -0.26 -11.37
N LYS A 27 1.01 -0.78 -12.60
CA LYS A 27 0.75 -2.19 -12.96
C LYS A 27 1.44 -3.22 -12.06
N TYR A 28 2.66 -2.92 -11.60
CA TYR A 28 3.43 -3.86 -10.79
C TYR A 28 2.83 -4.16 -9.41
N LYS A 29 2.03 -3.24 -8.85
CA LYS A 29 1.39 -3.45 -7.55
C LYS A 29 0.47 -4.67 -7.63
N TYR A 30 -0.29 -4.78 -8.72
CA TYR A 30 -1.14 -5.93 -9.01
C TYR A 30 -0.34 -7.21 -9.25
N GLN A 31 0.80 -7.12 -9.95
CA GLN A 31 1.67 -8.27 -10.17
C GLN A 31 2.29 -8.81 -8.87
N LEU A 32 2.45 -7.96 -7.85
CA LEU A 32 2.88 -8.33 -6.50
C LEU A 32 1.74 -8.78 -5.59
N GLY A 33 0.52 -8.97 -6.13
CA GLY A 33 -0.67 -9.36 -5.36
C GLY A 33 -1.35 -8.21 -4.60
N GLY A 34 -0.94 -6.97 -4.86
CA GLY A 34 -1.61 -5.78 -4.36
C GLY A 34 -3.01 -5.65 -4.97
N SER A 35 -3.95 -5.19 -4.14
CA SER A 35 -5.32 -4.88 -4.55
C SER A 35 -5.65 -3.43 -4.20
N GLU A 36 -6.55 -2.84 -4.96
CA GLU A 36 -7.03 -1.50 -4.68
C GLU A 36 -7.91 -1.49 -3.42
N ILE A 37 -7.73 -0.46 -2.60
CA ILE A 37 -8.57 -0.22 -1.43
C ILE A 37 -9.34 1.07 -1.71
N ARG A 38 -10.67 1.02 -1.56
CA ARG A 38 -11.53 2.18 -1.75
C ARG A 38 -11.27 3.20 -0.64
N LEU A 39 -10.83 4.39 -1.03
CA LEU A 39 -10.69 5.52 -0.13
C LEU A 39 -11.99 6.33 -0.11
N TYR A 40 -12.42 6.74 1.08
CA TYR A 40 -13.60 7.58 1.28
C TYR A 40 -13.17 8.97 1.73
N ASN A 41 -13.81 10.00 1.18
CA ASN A 41 -13.64 11.37 1.64
C ASN A 41 -14.73 11.68 2.67
N CYS A 42 -14.33 12.06 3.89
CA CYS A 42 -15.24 12.51 4.93
C CYS A 42 -15.01 14.00 5.19
N ARG A 43 -16.07 14.81 5.10
CA ARG A 43 -16.05 16.23 5.45
C ARG A 43 -16.77 16.40 6.78
N VAL A 44 -16.02 16.76 7.82
CA VAL A 44 -16.58 17.09 9.14
C VAL A 44 -16.77 18.60 9.21
N THR A 45 -17.99 19.03 9.51
CA THR A 45 -18.31 20.45 9.75
C THR A 45 -18.56 20.64 11.24
N ILE A 46 -17.75 21.46 11.89
CA ILE A 46 -17.93 21.87 13.28
C ILE A 46 -18.66 23.22 13.25
N ARG A 47 -19.70 23.37 14.08
CA ARG A 47 -20.42 24.64 14.30
C ARG A 47 -19.82 25.39 15.47
#